data_AF-A0A2S6AYN9-F1
#
_entry.id   AF-A0A2S6AYN9-F1
#
_cell.length_a   1.000
_cell.length_b   1.000
_cell.length_c   1.000
_cell.angle_alpha   90.00
_cell.angle_beta   90.00
_cell.angle_gamma   90.00
#
_symmetry.space_group_name_H-M   'P 1'
#
loop_
_entity.id
_entity.type
_entity.pdbx_description
1 polymer ?
#
loop_
_entity_poly.entity_id
_entity_poly.type
_entity_poly.pdbx_seq_one_letter_code
_entity_poly.pdbx_strand_id
1 'polypeptide(L)'
;NVTFFPMHFLGLAGMPRRYADYPAQFTDFNMIASIGGFGFGLMQVYFLFFVVLPTIRGGKAAPAKPWEGAEGLEWTVPSPAPFHTFE
;
A
#
# COMPACT_ATOMS: atom_id res chain seq x y z
N ASN A 1 -9.45 -8.49 -0.57
CA ASN A 1 -9.17 -7.48 -1.61
C ASN A 1 -10.51 -7.02 -2.18
N VAL A 2 -10.98 -5.82 -1.82
CA VAL A 2 -12.34 -5.35 -2.19
C VAL A 2 -12.35 -4.58 -3.52
N THR A 3 -11.25 -3.90 -3.86
CA THR A 3 -11.16 -3.08 -5.08
C THR A 3 -10.99 -3.93 -6.33
N PHE A 4 -10.09 -4.93 -6.29
CA PHE A 4 -9.69 -5.65 -7.51
C PHE A 4 -10.41 -6.99 -7.70
N PHE A 5 -10.88 -7.61 -6.63
CA PHE A 5 -11.56 -8.89 -6.74
C PHE A 5 -12.89 -8.82 -7.53
N PRO A 6 -13.78 -7.83 -7.30
CA PRO A 6 -15.02 -7.68 -8.08
C PRO A 6 -14.81 -7.54 -9.60
N MET A 7 -13.66 -7.01 -10.03
CA MET A 7 -13.35 -6.88 -11.45
C MET A 7 -13.21 -8.22 -12.18
N HIS A 8 -12.96 -9.32 -11.46
CA HIS A 8 -12.95 -10.65 -12.07
C HIS A 8 -14.36 -11.04 -12.55
N PHE A 9 -15.40 -10.71 -11.78
CA PHE A 9 -16.78 -10.97 -12.18
C PHE A 9 -17.21 -10.07 -13.34
N LEU A 10 -16.76 -8.81 -13.37
CA LEU A 10 -16.98 -7.91 -14.50
C LEU A 10 -16.32 -8.45 -15.78
N GLY A 11 -15.09 -8.95 -15.68
CA GLY A 11 -14.38 -9.57 -16.80
C GLY A 11 -15.08 -10.84 -17.31
N LEU A 12 -15.54 -11.70 -16.40
CA LEU A 12 -16.31 -12.90 -16.75
C LEU A 12 -17.67 -12.56 -17.40
N ALA A 13 -18.30 -11.47 -16.97
CA ALA A 13 -19.54 -10.95 -17.56
C ALA A 13 -19.32 -10.20 -18.88
N GLY A 14 -18.09 -10.15 -19.40
CA GLY A 14 -17.76 -9.59 -20.71
C GLY A 14 -17.56 -8.08 -20.74
N MET A 15 -17.35 -7.42 -19.59
CA MET A 15 -17.07 -5.97 -19.56
C MET A 15 -15.68 -5.68 -20.16
N PRO A 16 -15.59 -4.93 -21.28
CA PRO A 16 -14.31 -4.56 -21.86
C PRO A 16 -13.61 -3.48 -21.02
N ARG A 17 -12.27 -3.51 -21.02
CA ARG A 17 -11.45 -2.49 -20.33
C ARG A 17 -11.43 -1.14 -21.07
N ARG A 18 -11.08 -0.07 -20.34
CA ARG A 18 -10.85 1.30 -20.87
C ARG A 18 -12.11 2.02 -21.40
N TYR A 19 -13.27 1.72 -20.81
CA TYR A 19 -14.51 2.45 -21.06
C TYR A 19 -14.77 3.46 -19.95
N ALA A 20 -15.25 4.64 -20.32
CA ALA A 20 -15.62 5.69 -19.37
C ALA A 20 -16.99 5.45 -18.75
N ASP A 21 -17.89 4.79 -19.49
CA ASP A 21 -19.25 4.43 -19.10
C ASP A 21 -19.52 2.94 -19.30
N TYR A 22 -20.58 2.43 -18.67
CA TYR A 22 -20.97 1.03 -18.78
C TYR A 22 -22.48 0.83 -18.66
N PRO A 23 -23.06 -0.22 -19.30
CA PRO A 23 -24.46 -0.56 -19.13
C PRO A 23 -24.84 -0.90 -17.68
N ALA A 24 -26.11 -0.67 -17.31
CA ALA A 24 -26.60 -0.83 -15.94
C ALA A 24 -26.39 -2.22 -15.33
N GLN A 25 -26.24 -3.27 -16.15
CA GLN A 25 -25.95 -4.65 -15.71
C GLN A 25 -24.62 -4.81 -14.98
N PHE A 26 -23.67 -3.88 -15.15
CA PHE A 26 -22.36 -3.92 -14.51
C PHE A 26 -22.27 -3.04 -13.25
N THR A 27 -23.36 -2.36 -12.87
CA THR A 27 -23.36 -1.35 -11.80
C THR A 27 -22.93 -1.91 -10.45
N ASP A 28 -23.46 -3.07 -10.04
CA ASP A 28 -23.25 -3.59 -8.69
C ASP A 28 -21.77 -3.85 -8.39
N PHE A 29 -21.08 -4.58 -9.27
CA PHE A 29 -19.65 -4.87 -9.09
C PHE A 29 -18.77 -3.64 -9.30
N ASN A 30 -19.13 -2.71 -10.20
CA ASN A 30 -18.42 -1.43 -10.32
C ASN A 30 -18.59 -0.55 -9.08
N MET A 31 -19.76 -0.58 -8.44
CA MET A 31 -20.02 0.18 -7.21
C MET A 31 -19.19 -0.36 -6.04
N ILE A 32 -19.14 -1.69 -5.87
CA ILE A 32 -18.27 -2.32 -4.86
C ILE A 32 -16.80 -1.97 -5.11
N ALA A 33 -16.33 -2.09 -6.35
CA ALA A 33 -14.96 -1.75 -6.71
C ALA A 33 -14.65 -0.27 -6.45
N SER A 34 -15.60 0.63 -6.72
CA SER A 34 -15.48 2.07 -6.46
C SER A 34 -15.37 2.38 -4.97
N ILE A 35 -16.22 1.77 -4.13
CA ILE A 35 -16.14 1.89 -2.66
C ILE A 35 -14.77 1.40 -2.17
N GLY A 36 -14.30 0.26 -2.68
CA GLY A 36 -12.94 -0.23 -2.39
C GLY A 36 -11.85 0.73 -2.84
N GLY A 37 -12.01 1.37 -4.00
CA GLY A 37 -11.11 2.38 -4.54
C GLY A 37 -11.01 3.62 -3.66
N PHE A 38 -12.15 4.15 -3.19
CA PHE A 38 -12.18 5.25 -2.22
C PHE A 38 -11.51 4.85 -0.90
N GLY A 39 -11.79 3.65 -0.39
CA GLY A 39 -11.12 3.12 0.80
C GLY A 39 -9.60 3.04 0.63
N PHE A 40 -9.12 2.59 -0.54
CA PHE A 40 -7.70 2.57 -0.86
C PHE A 40 -7.09 3.98 -0.88
N GLY A 41 -7.78 4.97 -1.48
CA GLY A 41 -7.37 6.37 -1.43
C GLY A 41 -7.28 6.92 -0.01
N LEU A 42 -8.24 6.61 0.85
CA LEU A 42 -8.22 6.98 2.27
C LEU A 42 -7.03 6.36 3.01
N MET A 43 -6.66 5.12 2.70
CA MET A 43 -5.47 4.48 3.31
C MET A 43 -4.17 5.18 2.91
N GLN A 44 -4.08 5.74 1.70
CA GLN A 44 -2.92 6.56 1.30
C GLN A 44 -2.83 7.86 2.10
N VAL A 45 -3.97 8.51 2.34
CA VAL A 45 -4.05 9.70 3.21
C VAL A 45 -3.63 9.33 4.63
N TYR A 46 -4.15 8.22 5.17
CA TYR A 46 -3.74 7.71 6.48
C TYR A 46 -2.23 7.47 6.56
N PHE A 47 -1.65 6.80 5.55
CA PHE A 47 -0.20 6.56 5.49
C PHE A 47 0.60 7.86 5.51
N LEU A 48 0.17 8.87 4.76
CA LEU A 48 0.83 10.19 4.75
C LEU A 48 0.81 10.84 6.16
N PHE A 49 -0.35 10.89 6.80
CA PHE A 49 -0.50 11.62 8.06
C PHE A 49 0.04 10.89 9.29
N PHE A 50 -0.07 9.56 9.33
CA PHE A 50 0.27 8.76 10.51
C PHE A 50 1.62 8.02 10.39
N VAL A 51 2.16 7.87 9.18
CA VAL A 51 3.48 7.24 8.97
C VAL A 51 4.49 8.27 8.48
N VAL A 52 4.24 8.92 7.35
CA VAL A 52 5.23 9.80 6.70
C VAL A 52 5.50 11.06 7.51
N LEU A 53 4.46 11.81 7.88
CA LEU A 53 4.63 13.08 8.60
C LEU A 53 5.34 12.92 9.96
N PRO A 54 4.99 11.96 10.83
CA PRO A 54 5.69 11.76 12.10
C PRO A 54 7.16 11.34 11.90
N THR A 55 7.44 10.53 10.89
CA THR A 55 8.81 10.07 10.60
C THR A 55 9.71 11.23 10.17
N ILE A 56 9.23 12.12 9.30
CA ILE A 56 9.99 13.29 8.85
C ILE A 56 10.14 14.34 9.97
N ARG A 57 9.17 14.44 10.89
CA ARG A 57 9.19 15.40 12.01
C ARG A 57 10.11 15.01 13.17
N GLY A 58 10.90 13.94 13.04
CA GLY A 58 11.87 13.53 14.06
C GLY A 58 11.27 12.56 15.07
N GLY A 59 10.69 11.45 14.58
CA GLY A 59 10.30 10.31 15.42
C GLY A 59 11.50 9.69 16.15
N LYS A 60 11.22 8.67 16.98
CA LYS A 60 12.27 7.92 17.70
C LYS A 60 13.30 7.36 16.70
N ALA A 61 14.58 7.50 17.03
CA ALA A 61 15.66 6.89 16.25
C ALA A 61 15.44 5.39 16.14
N ALA A 62 15.61 4.84 14.93
CA ALA A 62 15.46 3.42 14.69
C ALA A 62 16.62 2.65 15.37
N PRO A 63 16.34 1.56 16.08
CA PRO A 63 17.41 0.68 16.56
C PRO A 63 18.09 -0.02 15.38
N ALA A 64 19.34 -0.47 15.57
CA ALA A 64 20.09 -1.22 14.56
C ALA A 64 19.34 -2.48 14.06
N LYS A 65 18.63 -3.15 14.97
CA LYS A 65 17.79 -4.31 14.66
C LYS A 65 16.33 -4.05 15.12
N PRO A 66 15.48 -3.45 14.27
CA PRO A 66 14.10 -3.15 14.62
C PRO A 66 13.15 -4.35 14.55
N TRP A 67 13.51 -5.39 13.80
CA TRP A 67 12.68 -6.58 13.58
C TRP A 67 13.13 -7.76 14.43
N GLU A 68 12.18 -8.47 15.00
CA GLU A 68 12.44 -9.76 15.64
C GLU A 68 12.78 -10.81 14.57
N GLY A 69 13.83 -11.61 14.80
CA GLY A 69 14.27 -12.60 13.81
C GLY A 69 14.96 -12.03 12.57
N ALA A 70 15.35 -10.74 12.56
CA ALA A 70 16.16 -10.21 11.47
C ALA A 70 17.52 -10.93 11.41
N GLU A 71 17.78 -11.60 10.29
CA GLU A 71 19.02 -12.32 9.98
C GLU A 71 19.67 -11.65 8.78
N GLY A 72 21.00 -11.53 8.79
CA GLY A 72 21.75 -10.81 7.75
C GLY A 72 22.77 -9.83 8.33
N LEU A 73 23.76 -9.44 7.52
CA LEU A 73 24.83 -8.52 7.93
C LEU A 73 24.33 -7.07 8.01
N GLU A 74 23.24 -6.73 7.34
CA GLU A 74 22.62 -5.40 7.38
C GLU A 74 22.07 -5.03 8.77
N TRP A 75 21.86 -6.01 9.65
CA TRP A 75 21.37 -5.78 11.01
C TRP A 75 22.49 -5.69 12.07
N THR A 76 23.76 -5.83 11.66
CA THR A 76 24.91 -5.67 12.56
C THR A 76 25.44 -4.23 12.59
N VAL A 77 24.93 -3.37 11.70
CA VAL A 77 25.35 -1.97 11.54
C VAL A 77 24.35 -1.02 12.19
N PRO A 78 24.78 0.18 12.64
CA PRO A 78 23.87 1.14 13.24
C PRO A 78 22.87 1.71 12.21
N SER A 79 21.78 2.31 12.71
CA SER A 79 20.79 3.03 11.90
C SER A 79 20.87 4.53 12.22
N PRO A 80 21.30 5.41 11.29
CA PRO A 80 21.66 5.14 9.90
C PRO A 80 23.04 4.47 9.74
N ALA A 81 23.21 3.75 8.63
CA ALA A 81 24.48 3.09 8.32
C ALA A 81 25.60 4.12 8.09
N PRO A 82 26.83 3.86 8.56
CA PRO A 82 27.98 4.71 8.30
C PRO A 82 28.41 4.62 6.83
N PHE A 83 29.20 5.59 6.35
CA PHE A 83 29.65 5.63 4.95
C PHE A 83 30.57 4.45 4.59
N HIS A 84 31.38 3.97 5.53
CA HIS A 84 32.16 2.74 5.43
C HIS A 84 31.60 1.71 6.40
N THR A 85 30.83 0.76 5.87
CA THR A 85 29.93 -0.10 6.66
C THR A 85 30.61 -1.30 7.29
N PHE A 86 31.58 -1.90 6.60
CA PHE A 86 32.35 -3.05 7.07
C PHE A 86 33.82 -2.80 6.74
N GLU A 87 34.63 -2.57 7.76
CA GLU A 87 36.09 -2.64 7.70
C GLU A 87 36.56 -3.97 8.31
#